data_AF-A0A7L4NIS3-F1
#
_entry.id   AF-A0A7L4NIS3-F1
#
_cell.length_a   1.000
_cell.length_b   1.000
_cell.length_c   1.000
_cell.angle_alpha   90.00
_cell.angle_beta   90.00
_cell.angle_gamma   90.00
#
_symmetry.space_group_name_H-M   'P 1'
#
loop_
_entity.id
_entity.type
_entity.pdbx_description
1 polymer ?
#
loop_
_entity_poly.entity_id
_entity_poly.type
_entity_poly.pdbx_seq_one_letter_code
_entity_poly.pdbx_strand_id
1 'polypeptide(L)'
;MATLNQLHRQGRPKPPPPKKGPTLGRPQLKGVVLKNLVRKPKKPNSANRKCARVRLSDGREVICFVPGEGHNLQEHHAVLVQGGRTQDLPGVKLTIVRGKYDCAHVQKKK
;
A
#
# COMPACT_ATOMS: atom_id res chain seq x y z
N MET A 1 6.04 35.23 23.63
CA MET A 1 7.20 35.25 22.72
C MET A 1 8.39 34.67 23.46
N ALA A 2 9.21 33.85 22.79
CA ALA A 2 10.46 33.39 23.39
C ALA A 2 11.51 34.52 23.39
N THR A 3 12.34 34.60 24.42
CA THR A 3 13.42 35.60 24.50
C THR A 3 14.63 35.16 23.66
N LEU A 4 15.48 36.11 23.25
CA LEU A 4 16.72 35.80 22.50
C LEU A 4 17.62 34.81 23.26
N ASN A 5 17.70 34.94 24.60
CA ASN A 5 18.45 34.02 25.45
C ASN A 5 17.84 32.61 25.48
N GLN A 6 16.52 32.47 25.37
CA GLN A 6 15.84 31.16 25.27
C GLN A 6 16.15 30.49 23.93
N LEU A 7 16.10 31.25 22.84
CA LEU A 7 16.45 30.74 21.50
C LEU A 7 17.93 30.37 21.39
N HIS A 8 18.82 31.16 21.99
CA HIS A 8 20.25 30.85 22.03
C HIS A 8 20.54 29.56 22.80
N ARG A 9 19.92 29.36 23.98
CA ARG A 9 20.08 28.14 24.79
C ARG A 9 19.49 26.88 24.13
N GLN A 10 18.32 27.02 23.50
CA GLN A 10 17.62 25.88 22.89
C GLN A 10 18.16 25.55 21.48
N GLY A 11 18.80 26.51 20.82
CA GLY A 11 19.24 26.39 19.45
C GLY A 11 18.07 26.26 18.47
N ARG A 12 18.40 26.02 17.19
CA ARG A 12 17.37 25.76 16.17
C ARG A 12 16.75 24.38 16.39
N PRO A 13 15.41 24.24 16.48
CA PRO A 13 14.79 22.93 16.59
C PRO A 13 15.13 22.09 15.35
N LYS A 14 15.63 20.87 15.58
CA LYS A 14 15.93 19.93 14.50
C LYS A 14 14.62 19.46 13.88
N PRO A 15 14.54 19.31 12.55
CA PRO A 15 13.36 18.73 11.92
C PRO A 15 13.17 17.29 12.43
N PRO A 16 11.93 16.84 12.66
CA PRO A 16 11.67 15.47 13.08
C PRO A 16 12.08 14.49 11.98
N PRO A 17 12.53 13.27 12.34
CA PRO A 17 12.90 12.26 11.36
C PRO A 17 11.68 11.82 10.53
N PRO A 18 11.87 11.43 9.25
CA PRO A 18 10.77 10.98 8.40
C PRO A 18 10.17 9.68 8.92
N LYS A 19 8.83 9.59 8.92
CA LYS A 19 8.11 8.38 9.32
C LYS A 19 8.15 7.35 8.21
N LYS A 20 8.37 6.08 8.58
CA LYS A 20 8.35 4.97 7.63
C LYS A 20 6.94 4.74 7.07
N GLY A 21 6.89 4.40 5.78
CA GLY A 21 5.65 4.08 5.06
C GLY A 21 5.08 2.69 5.38
N PRO A 22 4.03 2.26 4.65
CA PRO A 22 3.37 0.96 4.88
C PRO A 22 4.33 -0.24 4.69
N THR A 23 5.28 -0.10 3.76
CA THR A 23 6.33 -1.08 3.46
C THR A 23 7.51 -1.04 4.43
N LEU A 24 7.44 -0.24 5.52
CA LEU A 24 8.50 -0.07 6.52
C LEU A 24 9.87 0.34 5.95
N GLY A 25 9.88 1.07 4.84
CA GLY A 25 11.11 1.52 4.17
C GLY A 25 11.70 0.52 3.17
N ARG A 26 11.05 -0.64 2.98
CA ARG A 26 11.44 -1.62 1.95
C ARG A 26 10.79 -1.25 0.61
N PRO A 27 11.45 -1.49 -0.55
CA PRO A 27 10.85 -1.19 -1.86
C PRO A 27 9.61 -2.05 -2.14
N GLN A 28 9.72 -3.37 -1.93
CA GLN A 28 8.63 -4.33 -2.06
C GLN A 28 8.66 -5.36 -0.93
N LEU A 29 7.53 -6.04 -0.74
CA LEU A 29 7.32 -7.11 0.22
C LEU A 29 6.67 -8.31 -0.47
N LYS A 30 7.09 -9.52 -0.09
CA LYS A 30 6.39 -10.74 -0.48
C LYS A 30 5.20 -10.95 0.46
N GLY A 31 4.11 -11.49 -0.05
CA GLY A 31 2.96 -11.87 0.76
C GLY A 31 2.15 -13.00 0.16
N VAL A 32 1.25 -13.55 0.95
CA VAL A 32 0.31 -14.61 0.58
C VAL A 32 -1.10 -14.06 0.66
N VAL A 33 -1.92 -14.31 -0.36
CA VAL A 33 -3.33 -13.88 -0.40
C VAL A 33 -4.13 -14.71 0.59
N LEU A 34 -4.85 -14.04 1.49
CA LEU A 34 -5.80 -14.67 2.40
C LEU A 34 -7.20 -14.72 1.79
N LYS A 35 -7.64 -13.61 1.19
CA LYS A 35 -8.94 -13.55 0.51
C LYS A 35 -9.02 -12.42 -0.51
N ASN A 36 -9.81 -12.65 -1.55
CA ASN A 36 -10.14 -11.63 -2.54
C ASN A 36 -11.32 -10.79 -2.03
N LEU A 37 -11.26 -9.47 -2.21
CA LEU A 37 -12.30 -8.57 -1.73
C LEU A 37 -12.55 -7.42 -2.71
N VAL A 38 -13.78 -6.90 -2.71
CA VAL A 38 -14.16 -5.73 -3.49
C VAL A 38 -14.46 -4.58 -2.53
N ARG A 39 -13.88 -3.41 -2.76
CA ARG A 39 -14.15 -2.20 -1.98
C ARG A 39 -14.73 -1.10 -2.85
N LYS A 40 -15.69 -0.37 -2.29
CA LYS A 40 -16.22 0.86 -2.90
C LYS A 40 -15.27 2.04 -2.60
N PRO A 41 -15.03 2.93 -3.57
CA PRO A 41 -14.26 4.15 -3.36
C PRO A 41 -15.00 5.12 -2.44
N LYS A 42 -14.27 6.11 -1.90
CA LYS A 42 -14.89 7.26 -1.23
C LYS A 42 -15.67 8.11 -2.26
N LYS A 43 -16.74 8.76 -1.81
CA LYS A 43 -17.45 9.81 -2.58
C LYS A 43 -16.41 10.88 -3.00
N PRO A 44 -16.48 11.46 -4.21
CA PRO A 44 -17.58 11.47 -5.20
C PRO A 44 -17.59 10.28 -6.17
N ASN A 45 -16.55 9.45 -6.16
CA ASN A 45 -16.38 8.38 -7.14
C ASN A 45 -17.27 7.17 -6.81
N SER A 46 -17.66 6.41 -7.83
CA SER A 46 -18.37 5.13 -7.69
C SER A 46 -17.72 4.07 -8.59
N ALA A 47 -17.36 2.92 -8.01
CA ALA A 47 -16.78 1.79 -8.72
C ALA A 47 -16.70 0.55 -7.81
N ASN A 48 -16.40 -0.60 -8.40
CA ASN A 48 -16.01 -1.81 -7.67
C ASN A 48 -14.49 -2.01 -7.81
N ARG A 49 -13.70 -1.56 -6.82
CA ARG A 49 -12.24 -1.73 -6.86
C ARG A 49 -11.86 -3.12 -6.37
N LYS A 50 -11.15 -3.89 -7.21
CA LYS A 50 -10.62 -5.21 -6.87
C LYS A 50 -9.44 -5.06 -5.91
N CYS A 51 -9.50 -5.74 -4.78
CA CYS A 51 -8.49 -5.73 -3.73
C CYS A 51 -8.26 -7.16 -3.23
N ALA A 52 -7.20 -7.36 -2.47
CA ALA A 52 -6.92 -8.61 -1.77
C ALA A 52 -6.45 -8.33 -0.35
N ARG A 53 -6.87 -9.18 0.60
CA ARG A 53 -6.25 -9.25 1.94
C ARG A 53 -5.03 -10.14 1.82
N VAL A 54 -3.88 -9.63 2.21
CA VAL A 54 -2.58 -10.28 2.03
C VAL A 54 -1.87 -10.33 3.38
N ARG A 55 -1.32 -11.48 3.73
CA ARG A 55 -0.39 -11.62 4.85
C ARG A 55 1.03 -11.42 4.33
N LEU A 56 1.69 -10.35 4.77
CA LEU A 56 3.05 -10.01 4.35
C LEU A 56 4.08 -10.92 5.04
N SER A 57 5.29 -10.97 4.49
CA SER A 57 6.44 -11.64 5.12
C SER A 57 6.74 -11.15 6.54
N ASP A 58 6.38 -9.90 6.84
CA ASP A 58 6.55 -9.30 8.18
C ASP A 58 5.46 -9.76 9.18
N GLY A 59 4.60 -10.71 8.80
CA GLY A 59 3.49 -11.22 9.61
C GLY A 59 2.23 -10.35 9.62
N ARG A 60 2.33 -9.08 9.21
CA ARG A 60 1.21 -8.13 9.15
C ARG A 60 0.19 -8.50 8.08
N GLU A 61 -1.08 -8.41 8.43
CA GLU A 61 -2.18 -8.52 7.48
C GLU A 61 -2.58 -7.14 6.97
N VAL A 62 -2.63 -7.01 5.65
CA VAL A 62 -2.91 -5.74 4.97
C VAL A 62 -3.90 -5.94 3.85
N ILE A 63 -4.52 -4.85 3.42
CA ILE A 63 -5.37 -4.83 2.23
C ILE A 63 -4.58 -4.14 1.13
N CYS A 64 -4.42 -4.85 0.01
CA CYS A 64 -3.69 -4.39 -1.15
C CYS A 64 -4.65 -4.20 -2.33
N PHE A 65 -4.39 -3.17 -3.13
CA PHE A 65 -5.10 -2.94 -4.38
C PHE A 65 -4.52 -3.80 -5.51
N VAL A 66 -5.39 -4.34 -6.36
CA VAL A 66 -5.00 -5.10 -7.55
C VAL A 66 -5.11 -4.16 -8.76
N PRO A 67 -4.00 -3.74 -9.40
CA PRO A 67 -4.06 -2.81 -10.52
C PRO A 67 -4.46 -3.51 -11.82
N GLY A 68 -5.04 -2.75 -12.75
CA GLY A 68 -5.49 -3.25 -14.06
C GLY A 68 -6.86 -3.93 -14.04
N GLU A 69 -7.29 -4.41 -15.21
CA GLU A 69 -8.57 -5.08 -15.41
C GLU A 69 -8.42 -6.60 -15.34
N GLY A 70 -9.23 -7.26 -14.50
CA GLY A 70 -9.20 -8.72 -14.34
C GLY A 70 -7.95 -9.25 -13.62
N HIS A 71 -8.09 -10.31 -12.83
CA HIS A 71 -6.96 -10.96 -12.15
C HIS A 71 -7.23 -12.44 -11.91
N ASN A 72 -6.14 -13.22 -11.82
CA ASN A 72 -6.15 -14.67 -11.61
C ASN A 72 -5.84 -15.09 -10.16
N LEU A 73 -5.71 -14.13 -9.23
CA LEU A 73 -5.40 -14.39 -7.82
C LEU A 73 -6.50 -15.22 -7.15
N GLN A 74 -6.08 -16.24 -6.43
CA GLN A 74 -6.91 -17.05 -5.54
C GLN A 74 -6.33 -17.01 -4.13
N GLU A 75 -7.01 -17.65 -3.18
CA GLU A 75 -6.46 -17.82 -1.83
C GLU A 75 -5.15 -18.62 -1.88
N HIS A 76 -4.23 -18.34 -0.96
CA HIS A 76 -2.90 -18.93 -0.84
C HIS A 76 -1.90 -18.60 -1.97
N HIS A 77 -2.29 -17.84 -2.98
CA HIS A 77 -1.36 -17.38 -4.01
C HIS A 77 -0.31 -16.43 -3.42
N ALA A 78 0.94 -16.58 -3.87
CA ALA A 78 2.04 -15.69 -3.55
C ALA A 78 2.01 -14.46 -4.47
N VAL A 79 2.23 -13.29 -3.86
CA VAL A 79 2.22 -12.00 -4.56
C VAL A 79 3.37 -11.10 -4.11
N LEU A 80 3.81 -10.21 -5.01
CA LEU A 80 4.73 -9.13 -4.68
C LEU A 80 3.91 -7.86 -4.46
N VAL A 81 4.16 -7.18 -3.36
CA VAL A 81 3.44 -5.96 -2.94
C VAL A 81 4.42 -4.80 -2.90
N GLN A 82 4.03 -3.66 -3.44
CA GLN A 82 4.79 -2.42 -3.40
C GLN A 82 4.04 -1.29 -2.71
N GLY A 83 4.78 -0.25 -2.35
CA GLY A 83 4.19 1.01 -1.92
C GLY A 83 3.36 1.63 -3.05
N GLY A 84 2.17 2.13 -2.72
CA GLY A 84 1.31 2.78 -3.70
C GLY A 84 -0.06 3.04 -3.10
N ARG A 85 -0.32 4.29 -2.71
CA ARG A 85 -1.60 4.65 -2.10
C ARG A 85 -2.68 4.77 -3.17
N THR A 86 -3.70 3.92 -3.10
CA THR A 86 -4.90 4.09 -3.91
C THR A 86 -5.69 5.29 -3.38
N GLN A 87 -5.72 6.39 -4.12
CA GLN A 87 -6.30 7.66 -3.68
C GLN A 87 -7.80 7.56 -3.34
N ASP A 88 -8.50 6.68 -4.06
CA ASP A 88 -9.94 6.43 -3.93
C ASP A 88 -10.31 5.63 -2.68
N LEU A 89 -9.42 4.73 -2.24
CA LEU A 89 -9.75 3.75 -1.20
C LEU A 89 -9.15 4.18 0.15
N PRO A 90 -9.98 4.46 1.16
CA PRO A 90 -9.46 4.79 2.48
C PRO A 90 -8.72 3.58 3.07
N GLY A 91 -7.50 3.82 3.56
CA GLY A 91 -6.68 2.82 4.23
C GLY A 91 -5.91 1.86 3.31
N VAL A 92 -6.11 1.89 1.98
CA VAL A 92 -5.38 1.02 1.04
C VAL A 92 -4.12 1.74 0.54
N LYS A 93 -3.00 1.43 1.19
CA LYS A 93 -1.70 2.10 0.96
C LYS A 93 -0.72 1.27 0.12
N LEU A 94 -1.09 0.04 -0.21
CA LEU A 94 -0.25 -0.96 -0.85
C LEU A 94 -0.93 -1.46 -2.13
N THR A 95 -0.10 -1.73 -3.14
CA THR A 95 -0.54 -2.19 -4.46
C THR A 95 0.21 -3.46 -4.82
N ILE A 96 -0.49 -4.44 -5.39
CA ILE A 96 0.11 -5.67 -5.90
C ILE A 96 0.83 -5.39 -7.22
N VAL A 97 2.05 -5.90 -7.35
CA VAL A 97 2.83 -5.83 -8.60
C VAL A 97 2.32 -6.91 -9.55
N ARG A 98 2.06 -6.53 -10.80
CA ARG A 98 1.66 -7.44 -11.88
C ARG A 98 2.89 -8.06 -12.53
N GLY A 99 2.75 -9.27 -13.05
CA GLY A 99 3.81 -9.97 -13.76
C GLY A 99 4.85 -10.64 -12.87
N LYS A 100 4.55 -10.82 -11.57
CA LYS A 100 5.46 -11.48 -10.62
C LYS A 100 4.71 -12.44 -9.71
N TYR A 101 5.35 -13.57 -9.41
CA TYR A 101 4.74 -14.71 -8.72
C TYR A 101 3.44 -15.13 -9.42
N ASP A 102 2.37 -15.39 -8.67
CA ASP A 102 1.12 -15.91 -9.21
C ASP A 102 0.23 -14.82 -9.81
N CYS A 103 0.65 -13.55 -9.73
CA CYS A 103 -0.07 -12.43 -10.31
C CYS A 103 0.40 -12.20 -11.75
N ALA A 104 -0.35 -12.75 -12.72
CA ALA A 104 -0.03 -12.60 -14.14
C ALA A 104 -0.16 -11.14 -14.64
N HIS A 105 0.48 -10.83 -15.76
CA HIS A 105 0.25 -9.59 -16.50
C HIS A 105 -1.22 -9.45 -16.91
N VAL A 106 -1.67 -8.20 -17.08
CA VAL A 106 -3.03 -7.93 -17.57
C VAL A 106 -3.14 -8.43 -19.01
N GLN A 107 -4.22 -9.15 -19.32
CA GLN A 107 -4.47 -9.65 -20.66
C GLN A 107 -4.76 -8.50 -21.61
N LYS A 108 -4.08 -8.45 -22.77
CA LYS A 108 -4.32 -7.43 -23.79
C LYS A 108 -5.64 -7.74 -24.48
N LYS A 109 -6.54 -6.76 -24.54
CA LYS A 109 -7.72 -6.82 -25.41
C LYS A 109 -7.23 -6.57 -26.84
N LYS A 110 -7.44 -7.55 -27.72
CA LYS A 110 -7.25 -7.38 -29.17
C LYS A 110 -8.40 -6.57 -29.74
#